data_AF-A0A382MSB9-F1
#
_entry.id   AF-A0A382MSB9-F1
#
_cell.length_a   1.000
_cell.length_b   1.000
_cell.length_c   1.000
_cell.angle_alpha   90.00
_cell.angle_beta   90.00
_cell.angle_gamma   90.00
#
_symmetry.space_group_name_H-M   'P 1'
#
loop_
_entity.id
_entity.type
_entity.pdbx_description
1 polymer ?
#
loop_
_entity_poly.entity_id
_entity_poly.type
_entity_poly.pdbx_seq_one_letter_code
_entity_poly.pdbx_strand_id
1 'polypeptide(L)'
;MGPCCTYRGDRPANIQNVNDYINSDWLKELQRKMLNSERDSGCNNCWHKEDRGEDSLRLSRNRIHGHVTTVDIERVYLSFGNICNKNCNICRPARSSIIAKEYKKLGSDHEIYDIDPNREIKQKDFSGMYLDNWENYIDALDRANTICLDGGEPFYTKQCTTILETLIKRGMTNKNIQCTTNGSATPYQY
;
A
#
# COMPACT_ATOMS: atom_id res chain seq x y z
N MET A 1 -1.05 9.86 -1.89
CA MET A 1 -2.02 9.07 -1.08
C MET A 1 -3.25 8.74 -1.94
N GLY A 2 -4.13 7.84 -1.50
CA GLY A 2 -5.35 7.48 -2.24
C GLY A 2 -6.33 6.66 -1.38
N PRO A 3 -7.63 6.61 -1.73
CA PRO A 3 -8.69 6.05 -0.87
C PRO A 3 -8.58 4.56 -0.68
N CYS A 4 -8.06 3.84 -1.67
CA CYS A 4 -7.80 2.41 -1.58
C CYS A 4 -6.80 1.96 -2.66
N CYS A 5 -6.32 0.72 -2.54
CA CYS A 5 -5.38 0.12 -3.49
C CYS A 5 -5.98 -0.19 -4.87
N THR A 6 -7.31 -0.26 -5.00
CA THR A 6 -8.01 -0.56 -6.26
C THR A 6 -8.45 0.69 -7.03
N TYR A 7 -8.37 1.88 -6.42
CA TYR A 7 -8.77 3.14 -7.05
C TYR A 7 -7.84 3.50 -8.22
N ARG A 8 -8.42 3.85 -9.37
CA ARG A 8 -7.73 4.15 -10.64
C ARG A 8 -8.09 5.52 -11.22
N GLY A 9 -8.83 6.35 -10.49
CA GLY A 9 -9.15 7.72 -10.92
C GLY A 9 -7.98 8.67 -10.68
N ASP A 10 -8.09 9.87 -11.23
CA ASP A 10 -7.13 10.94 -11.02
C ASP A 10 -7.08 11.34 -9.54
N ARG A 11 -5.87 11.67 -9.10
CA ARG A 11 -5.56 12.06 -7.73
C ARG A 11 -4.94 13.45 -7.76
N PRO A 12 -5.34 14.37 -6.88
CA PRO A 12 -4.75 15.70 -6.84
C PRO A 12 -3.24 15.62 -6.58
N ALA A 13 -2.46 16.30 -7.42
CA ALA A 13 -0.99 16.30 -7.32
C ALA A 13 -0.48 17.11 -6.11
N ASN A 14 -1.31 18.00 -5.56
CA ASN A 14 -0.96 18.89 -4.45
C ASN A 14 -1.12 18.26 -3.06
N ILE A 15 -1.60 17.02 -2.93
CA ILE A 15 -1.72 16.34 -1.63
C ILE A 15 -0.35 15.82 -1.21
N GLN A 16 0.28 16.48 -0.25
CA GLN A 16 1.64 16.16 0.21
C GLN A 16 1.64 15.32 1.48
N ASN A 17 0.71 15.57 2.41
CA ASN A 17 0.65 14.91 3.71
C ASN A 17 -0.75 14.35 4.04
N VAL A 18 -0.85 13.63 5.16
CA VAL A 18 -2.08 12.98 5.63
C VAL A 18 -3.18 13.99 5.93
N ASN A 19 -2.82 15.13 6.52
CA ASN A 19 -3.79 16.18 6.85
C ASN A 19 -4.33 16.85 5.57
N ASP A 20 -3.49 17.11 4.56
CA ASP A 20 -3.94 17.59 3.25
C ASP A 20 -4.91 16.60 2.62
N TYR A 21 -4.59 15.31 2.69
CA TYR A 21 -5.40 14.24 2.12
C TYR A 21 -6.80 14.19 2.74
N ILE A 22 -6.87 14.11 4.08
CA ILE A 22 -8.13 14.02 4.84
C ILE A 22 -8.99 15.27 4.62
N ASN A 23 -8.36 16.45 4.57
CA ASN A 23 -9.08 17.71 4.44
C ASN A 23 -9.35 18.12 2.98
N SER A 24 -8.84 17.37 2.00
CA SER A 24 -8.99 17.71 0.59
C SER A 24 -10.44 17.68 0.12
N ASP A 25 -10.83 18.66 -0.70
CA ASP A 25 -12.16 18.70 -1.31
C ASP A 25 -12.40 17.51 -2.23
N TRP A 26 -11.33 17.00 -2.84
CA TRP A 26 -11.39 15.77 -3.63
C TRP A 26 -11.83 14.55 -2.81
N LEU A 27 -11.29 14.36 -1.59
CA LEU A 27 -11.69 13.25 -0.75
C LEU A 27 -13.13 13.44 -0.25
N LYS A 28 -13.48 14.67 0.16
CA LYS A 28 -14.84 15.02 0.60
C LYS A 28 -15.87 14.76 -0.50
N GLU A 29 -15.57 15.11 -1.75
CA GLU A 29 -16.45 14.86 -2.88
C GLU A 29 -16.58 13.36 -3.17
N LEU A 30 -15.48 12.60 -3.14
CA LEU A 30 -15.53 11.15 -3.28
C LEU A 30 -16.42 10.52 -2.19
N GLN A 31 -16.31 10.99 -0.95
CA GLN A 31 -17.13 10.52 0.17
C GLN A 31 -18.61 10.90 -0.02
N ARG A 32 -18.89 12.14 -0.43
CA ARG A 32 -20.25 12.61 -0.74
C ARG A 32 -20.89 11.70 -1.80
N LYS A 33 -20.17 11.40 -2.88
CA LYS A 33 -20.65 10.46 -3.92
C LYS A 33 -20.96 9.09 -3.33
N MET A 34 -20.03 8.53 -2.56
CA MET A 34 -20.20 7.20 -1.95
C MET A 34 -21.40 7.14 -0.99
N LEU A 35 -21.62 8.17 -0.18
CA LEU A 35 -22.76 8.27 0.74
C LEU A 35 -24.10 8.40 -0.01
N ASN A 36 -24.10 9.04 -1.16
CA ASN A 36 -25.28 9.19 -2.02
C ASN A 36 -25.44 8.06 -3.05
N SER A 37 -24.67 6.98 -2.93
CA SER A 37 -24.68 5.85 -3.89
C SER A 37 -24.36 6.26 -5.33
N GLU A 38 -23.62 7.36 -5.52
CA GLU A 38 -23.14 7.81 -6.81
C GLU A 38 -21.83 7.11 -7.18
N ARG A 39 -21.71 6.66 -8.42
CA ARG A 39 -20.51 5.95 -8.91
C ARG A 39 -19.42 6.94 -9.29
N ASP A 40 -18.31 6.90 -8.56
CA ASP A 40 -17.09 7.58 -8.99
C ASP A 40 -16.31 6.74 -10.01
N SER A 41 -15.85 7.35 -11.11
CA SER A 41 -15.13 6.65 -12.18
C SER A 41 -13.82 6.02 -11.70
N GLY A 42 -13.19 6.58 -10.65
CA GLY A 42 -12.00 5.99 -10.07
C GLY A 42 -12.24 4.65 -9.36
N CYS A 43 -13.50 4.31 -9.06
CA CYS A 43 -13.91 3.06 -8.43
C CYS A 43 -14.40 1.99 -9.43
N ASN A 44 -14.15 2.16 -10.73
CA ASN A 44 -14.60 1.24 -11.78
C ASN A 44 -14.26 -0.24 -11.52
N ASN A 45 -13.11 -0.55 -10.92
CA ASN A 45 -12.77 -1.92 -10.55
C ASN A 45 -13.79 -2.57 -9.59
N CYS A 46 -14.35 -1.79 -8.66
CA CYS A 46 -15.41 -2.26 -7.78
C CYS A 46 -16.74 -2.33 -8.56
N TRP A 47 -17.09 -1.29 -9.32
CA TRP A 47 -18.34 -1.25 -10.10
C TRP A 47 -18.46 -2.42 -11.07
N HIS A 48 -17.42 -2.73 -11.84
CA HIS A 48 -17.42 -3.86 -12.77
C HIS A 48 -17.55 -5.22 -12.09
N LYS A 49 -17.08 -5.37 -10.85
CA LYS A 49 -17.31 -6.59 -10.07
C LYS A 49 -18.76 -6.66 -9.62
N GLU A 50 -19.26 -5.58 -9.05
CA GLU A 50 -20.62 -5.50 -8.51
C GLU A 50 -21.68 -5.65 -9.60
N ASP A 51 -21.46 -5.06 -10.79
CA ASP A 51 -22.35 -5.20 -11.96
C ASP A 51 -22.44 -6.65 -12.46
N ARG A 52 -21.40 -7.45 -12.20
CA ARG A 52 -21.37 -8.90 -12.51
C ARG A 52 -21.88 -9.77 -11.35
N GLY A 53 -22.37 -9.15 -10.27
CA GLY A 53 -22.79 -9.86 -9.06
C GLY A 53 -21.64 -10.39 -8.20
N GLU A 54 -20.39 -9.96 -8.46
CA GLU A 54 -19.23 -10.35 -7.68
C GLU A 54 -19.01 -9.44 -6.46
N ASP A 55 -18.30 -9.97 -5.46
CA ASP A 55 -17.91 -9.20 -4.30
C ASP A 55 -16.74 -8.24 -4.61
N SER A 56 -16.92 -6.97 -4.26
CA SER A 56 -15.90 -5.94 -4.41
C SER A 56 -15.20 -5.64 -3.08
N LEU A 57 -14.04 -4.97 -3.15
CA LEU A 57 -13.39 -4.46 -1.94
C LEU A 57 -14.33 -3.54 -1.16
N ARG A 58 -15.14 -2.72 -1.85
CA ARG A 58 -16.08 -1.79 -1.23
C ARG A 58 -17.19 -2.54 -0.47
N LEU A 59 -17.85 -3.51 -1.11
CA LEU A 59 -18.88 -4.32 -0.46
C LEU A 59 -18.32 -5.11 0.72
N SER A 60 -17.12 -5.70 0.57
CA SER A 60 -16.40 -6.37 1.64
C SER A 60 -16.15 -5.46 2.84
N ARG A 61 -15.68 -4.23 2.61
CA ARG A 61 -15.46 -3.25 3.69
C ARG A 61 -16.77 -2.77 4.32
N ASN A 62 -17.81 -2.55 3.53
CA ASN A 62 -19.13 -2.16 4.06
C ASN A 62 -19.73 -3.25 4.95
N ARG A 63 -19.51 -4.54 4.68
CA ARG A 63 -19.97 -5.62 5.58
C ARG A 63 -19.22 -5.67 6.91
N ILE A 64 -17.95 -5.29 6.92
CA ILE A 64 -17.12 -5.25 8.14
C ILE A 64 -17.44 -4.02 8.99
N HIS A 65 -17.57 -2.86 8.35
CA HIS A 65 -17.65 -1.56 9.06
C HIS A 65 -19.06 -0.96 9.08
N GLY A 66 -20.00 -1.52 8.32
CA GLY A 66 -21.35 -0.96 8.17
C GLY A 66 -21.36 0.35 7.38
N HIS A 67 -22.36 1.19 7.69
CA HIS A 67 -22.47 2.54 7.14
C HIS A 67 -21.69 3.52 8.02
N VAL A 68 -20.55 3.99 7.52
CA VAL A 68 -19.67 4.92 8.23
C VAL A 68 -19.83 6.33 7.65
N THR A 69 -20.15 7.29 8.51
CA THR A 69 -20.30 8.71 8.14
C THR A 69 -19.17 9.59 8.65
N THR A 70 -18.37 9.09 9.60
CA THR A 70 -17.19 9.78 10.12
C THR A 70 -15.98 9.53 9.25
N VAL A 71 -15.26 10.61 8.91
CA VAL A 71 -14.04 10.53 8.09
C VAL A 71 -12.84 10.35 9.01
N ASP A 72 -12.29 9.14 9.01
CA ASP A 72 -10.95 8.90 9.56
C ASP A 72 -10.24 7.76 8.82
N ILE A 73 -8.97 7.57 9.11
CA ILE A 73 -8.16 6.50 8.54
C ILE A 73 -8.41 5.22 9.35
N GLU A 74 -9.14 4.27 8.79
CA GLU A 74 -9.28 2.95 9.42
C GLU A 74 -8.00 2.11 9.25
N ARG A 75 -7.42 2.13 8.03
CA ARG A 75 -6.23 1.35 7.69
C ARG A 75 -5.23 2.16 6.90
N VAL A 76 -3.96 2.09 7.30
CA VAL A 76 -2.84 2.59 6.50
C VAL A 76 -2.06 1.42 5.90
N TYR A 77 -1.79 1.47 4.59
CA TYR A 77 -0.94 0.50 3.90
C TYR A 77 0.43 1.13 3.67
N LEU A 78 1.45 0.60 4.34
CA LEU A 78 2.83 1.03 4.23
C LEU A 78 3.61 0.00 3.42
N SER A 79 4.18 0.42 2.29
CA SER A 79 4.97 -0.45 1.41
C SER A 79 6.46 -0.14 1.51
N PHE A 80 7.26 -1.07 2.02
CA PHE A 80 8.68 -0.86 2.36
C PHE A 80 9.66 -0.91 1.18
N GLY A 81 9.13 -0.83 -0.05
CA GLY A 81 9.91 -0.89 -1.28
C GLY A 81 9.87 -2.29 -1.88
N ASN A 82 11.00 -2.73 -2.45
CA ASN A 82 11.10 -4.01 -3.14
C ASN A 82 12.25 -4.90 -2.66
N ILE A 83 12.89 -4.57 -1.54
CA ILE A 83 13.93 -5.42 -0.95
C ILE A 83 13.29 -6.67 -0.35
N CYS A 84 13.73 -7.83 -0.81
CA CYS A 84 13.28 -9.13 -0.34
C CYS A 84 14.48 -10.07 -0.20
N ASN A 85 14.30 -11.20 0.48
CA ASN A 85 15.30 -12.26 0.66
C ASN A 85 14.95 -13.56 -0.08
N LYS A 86 13.89 -13.55 -0.92
CA LYS A 86 13.48 -14.69 -1.76
C LYS A 86 13.23 -14.27 -3.21
N ASN A 87 13.36 -15.26 -4.11
CA ASN A 87 13.22 -15.11 -5.56
C ASN A 87 12.00 -15.87 -6.08
N CYS A 88 10.80 -15.48 -5.63
CA CYS A 88 9.57 -16.13 -6.09
C CYS A 88 9.36 -15.85 -7.59
N ASN A 89 9.08 -16.89 -8.38
CA ASN A 89 8.84 -16.78 -9.84
C ASN A 89 7.60 -15.93 -10.20
N ILE A 90 6.67 -15.76 -9.27
CA ILE A 90 5.51 -14.86 -9.41
C ILE A 90 5.88 -13.38 -9.26
N CYS A 91 7.04 -13.06 -8.67
CA CYS A 91 7.46 -11.68 -8.49
C CYS A 91 7.89 -11.07 -9.82
N ARG A 92 7.90 -9.74 -9.86
CA ARG A 92 8.29 -8.93 -11.02
C ARG A 92 9.38 -7.92 -10.65
N PRO A 93 10.20 -7.46 -11.61
CA PRO A 93 11.35 -6.60 -11.33
C PRO A 93 11.00 -5.34 -10.52
N ALA A 94 9.87 -4.69 -10.82
CA ALA A 94 9.44 -3.50 -10.07
C ALA A 94 9.10 -3.76 -8.59
N ARG A 95 8.88 -5.02 -8.20
CA ARG A 95 8.40 -5.44 -6.86
C ARG A 95 9.37 -6.37 -6.13
N SER A 96 10.47 -6.79 -6.75
CA SER A 96 11.56 -7.52 -6.09
C SER A 96 12.92 -7.07 -6.61
N SER A 97 13.76 -6.56 -5.71
CA SER A 97 15.12 -6.11 -6.03
C SER A 97 16.03 -7.26 -6.47
N ILE A 98 15.76 -8.50 -6.05
CA ILE A 98 16.51 -9.67 -6.52
C ILE A 98 16.07 -10.06 -7.93
N ILE A 99 14.76 -10.12 -8.21
CA ILE A 99 14.27 -10.37 -9.57
C ILE A 99 14.75 -9.28 -10.54
N ALA A 100 14.77 -8.02 -10.09
CA ALA A 100 15.35 -6.92 -10.84
C ALA A 100 16.82 -7.15 -11.22
N LYS A 101 17.63 -7.71 -10.30
CA LYS A 101 19.03 -8.08 -10.59
C LYS A 101 19.12 -9.21 -11.60
N GLU A 102 18.25 -10.22 -11.53
CA GLU A 102 18.22 -11.31 -12.51
C GLU A 102 17.87 -10.80 -13.91
N TYR A 103 16.85 -9.96 -14.04
CA TYR A 103 16.51 -9.32 -15.33
C TYR A 103 17.69 -8.52 -15.89
N LYS A 104 18.38 -7.74 -15.05
CA LYS A 104 19.57 -6.98 -15.47
C LYS A 104 20.69 -7.90 -16.01
N LYS A 105 20.90 -9.07 -15.40
CA LYS A 105 21.93 -10.04 -15.84
C LYS A 105 21.62 -10.65 -17.22
N LEU A 106 20.35 -10.81 -17.56
CA LEU A 106 19.93 -11.38 -18.84
C LEU A 106 20.19 -10.42 -20.02
N GLY A 107 20.34 -9.13 -19.77
CA GLY A 107 20.47 -8.10 -20.81
C GLY A 107 19.13 -7.70 -21.41
N SER A 108 19.03 -6.46 -21.92
CA SER A 108 17.77 -5.89 -22.43
C SER A 108 17.17 -6.62 -23.63
N ASP A 109 17.99 -7.40 -24.34
CA ASP A 109 17.62 -8.06 -25.60
C ASP A 109 17.09 -9.48 -25.37
N HIS A 110 16.97 -9.92 -24.11
CA HIS A 110 16.45 -11.24 -23.76
C HIS A 110 14.92 -11.32 -23.98
N GLU A 111 14.43 -12.45 -24.49
CA GLU A 111 13.01 -12.66 -24.85
C GLU A 111 12.01 -12.39 -23.70
N ILE A 112 12.46 -12.53 -22.46
CA ILE A 112 11.66 -12.26 -21.26
C ILE A 112 11.10 -10.84 -21.23
N TYR A 113 11.83 -9.89 -21.81
CA TYR A 113 11.37 -8.51 -21.88
C TYR A 113 10.13 -8.44 -22.79
N ASP A 114 10.05 -9.19 -23.89
CA ASP A 114 8.88 -9.13 -24.77
C ASP A 114 7.65 -9.83 -24.21
N ILE A 115 7.86 -10.85 -23.36
CA ILE A 115 6.78 -11.67 -22.80
C ILE A 115 6.23 -11.07 -21.50
N ASP A 116 7.06 -10.39 -20.70
CA ASP A 116 6.63 -9.84 -19.41
C ASP A 116 6.07 -8.42 -19.54
N PRO A 117 4.74 -8.21 -19.41
CA PRO A 117 4.16 -6.88 -19.46
C PRO A 117 4.61 -5.99 -18.29
N ASN A 118 5.21 -6.55 -17.24
CA ASN A 118 5.70 -5.84 -16.06
C ASN A 118 7.23 -5.90 -15.92
N ARG A 119 7.94 -5.91 -17.05
CA ARG A 119 9.41 -5.97 -17.16
C ARG A 119 10.18 -4.78 -16.57
N GLU A 120 9.48 -3.73 -16.14
CA GLU A 120 10.09 -2.50 -15.66
C GLU A 120 10.98 -2.73 -14.44
N ILE A 121 12.27 -2.43 -14.60
CA ILE A 121 13.24 -2.56 -13.54
C ILE A 121 13.24 -1.29 -12.69
N LYS A 122 12.70 -1.38 -11.48
CA LYS A 122 12.81 -0.33 -10.47
C LYS A 122 13.68 -0.82 -9.33
N GLN A 123 14.73 -0.08 -8.97
CA GLN A 123 15.34 -0.24 -7.65
C GLN A 123 14.67 0.75 -6.72
N LYS A 124 13.87 0.23 -5.80
CA LYS A 124 13.29 1.00 -4.70
C LYS A 124 14.08 0.62 -3.47
N ASP A 125 15.36 0.99 -3.46
CA ASP A 125 16.28 0.55 -2.40
C ASP A 125 15.82 0.99 -1.02
N PHE A 126 14.99 2.01 -0.94
CA PHE A 126 13.88 2.09 -0.02
C PHE A 126 12.77 2.77 -0.82
N SER A 127 11.49 2.74 -0.41
CA SER A 127 10.64 3.85 -0.86
C SER A 127 11.32 5.11 -0.30
N GLY A 128 12.09 5.85 -1.10
CA GLY A 128 12.87 7.01 -0.62
C GLY A 128 12.03 8.00 0.20
N MET A 129 10.72 7.95 -0.01
CA MET A 129 9.69 8.56 0.82
C MET A 129 9.80 8.31 2.34
N TYR A 130 10.38 7.20 2.82
CA TYR A 130 10.32 6.82 4.23
C TYR A 130 11.04 7.80 5.16
N LEU A 131 12.27 8.22 4.83
CA LEU A 131 13.01 9.19 5.65
C LEU A 131 12.57 10.63 5.35
N ASP A 132 12.39 10.96 4.07
CA ASP A 132 12.08 12.32 3.63
C ASP A 132 10.68 12.79 4.06
N ASN A 133 9.78 11.86 4.40
CA ASN A 133 8.41 12.17 4.80
C ASN A 133 8.01 11.51 6.12
N TRP A 134 8.97 11.24 7.02
CA TRP A 134 8.75 10.50 8.25
C TRP A 134 7.57 11.04 9.09
N GLU A 135 7.43 12.36 9.20
CA GLU A 135 6.29 13.02 9.85
C GLU A 135 4.93 12.56 9.30
N ASN A 136 4.82 12.41 7.97
CA ASN A 136 3.59 11.93 7.33
C ASN A 136 3.27 10.47 7.71
N TYR A 137 4.29 9.64 7.93
CA TYR A 137 4.06 8.27 8.44
C TYR A 137 3.53 8.34 9.86
N ILE A 138 4.14 9.14 10.73
CA ILE A 138 3.71 9.30 12.13
C ILE A 138 2.25 9.74 12.21
N ASP A 139 1.85 10.76 11.45
CA ASP A 139 0.46 11.24 11.42
C ASP A 139 -0.53 10.16 10.94
N ALA A 140 -0.13 9.37 9.93
CA ALA A 140 -0.95 8.26 9.46
C ALA A 140 -1.08 7.16 10.54
N LEU A 141 0.01 6.85 11.24
CA LEU A 141 0.05 5.83 12.28
C LEU A 141 -0.78 6.23 13.51
N ASP A 142 -0.77 7.51 13.87
CA ASP A 142 -1.56 8.05 14.99
C ASP A 142 -3.07 7.86 14.76
N ARG A 143 -3.52 8.18 13.55
CA ARG A 143 -4.93 8.08 13.14
C ARG A 143 -5.39 6.65 12.87
N ALA A 144 -4.54 5.83 12.24
CA ALA A 144 -4.93 4.50 11.79
C ALA A 144 -5.27 3.55 12.96
N ASN A 145 -6.35 2.78 12.84
CA ASN A 145 -6.62 1.66 13.74
C ASN A 145 -5.80 0.42 13.36
N THR A 146 -5.69 0.13 12.06
CA THR A 146 -4.87 -0.97 11.54
C THR A 146 -3.70 -0.47 10.69
N ILE A 147 -2.51 -0.99 10.96
CA ILE A 147 -1.29 -0.72 10.22
C ILE A 147 -0.96 -1.96 9.39
N CYS A 148 -1.06 -1.82 8.07
CA CYS A 148 -0.80 -2.88 7.11
C CYS A 148 0.62 -2.72 6.54
N LEU A 149 1.49 -3.68 6.81
CA LEU A 149 2.88 -3.71 6.33
C LEU A 149 2.97 -4.63 5.10
N ASP A 150 3.48 -4.09 4.00
CA ASP A 150 3.64 -4.79 2.71
C ASP A 150 4.94 -4.33 2.01
N GLY A 151 5.24 -4.92 0.86
CA GLY A 151 6.38 -4.57 0.02
C GLY A 151 7.65 -5.32 0.39
N GLY A 152 8.30 -5.91 -0.61
CA GLY A 152 9.49 -6.72 -0.38
C GLY A 152 9.23 -7.86 0.61
N GLU A 153 10.16 -8.06 1.55
CA GLU A 153 9.94 -8.82 2.79
C GLU A 153 10.00 -7.85 3.98
N PRO A 154 8.88 -7.54 4.65
CA PRO A 154 8.84 -6.53 5.70
C PRO A 154 9.86 -6.73 6.80
N PHE A 155 10.05 -7.98 7.25
CA PHE A 155 10.98 -8.33 8.33
C PHE A 155 12.45 -8.38 7.92
N TYR A 156 12.77 -8.09 6.66
CA TYR A 156 14.15 -7.99 6.17
C TYR A 156 14.61 -6.52 6.03
N THR A 157 13.71 -5.57 6.31
CA THR A 157 13.97 -4.13 6.14
C THR A 157 13.93 -3.42 7.49
N LYS A 158 14.81 -2.44 7.71
CA LYS A 158 14.90 -1.70 8.99
C LYS A 158 13.65 -0.88 9.31
N GLN A 159 12.90 -0.47 8.28
CA GLN A 159 11.72 0.38 8.44
C GLN A 159 10.60 -0.31 9.22
N CYS A 160 10.46 -1.64 9.07
CA CYS A 160 9.50 -2.39 9.86
C CYS A 160 9.82 -2.24 11.36
N THR A 161 11.06 -2.49 11.75
CA THR A 161 11.53 -2.32 13.13
C THR A 161 11.33 -0.89 13.61
N THR A 162 11.74 0.12 12.83
CA THR A 162 11.59 1.53 13.21
C THR A 162 10.14 1.95 13.41
N ILE A 163 9.19 1.48 12.58
CA ILE A 163 7.76 1.75 12.80
C ILE A 163 7.30 1.10 14.10
N LEU A 164 7.61 -0.17 14.34
CA LEU A 164 7.18 -0.87 15.55
C LEU A 164 7.75 -0.21 16.83
N GLU A 165 9.04 0.16 16.82
CA GLU A 165 9.68 0.90 17.91
C GLU A 165 9.02 2.27 18.13
N THR A 166 8.63 2.95 17.06
CA THR A 166 7.94 4.25 17.14
C THR A 166 6.57 4.11 17.78
N LEU A 167 5.81 3.07 17.43
CA LEU A 167 4.52 2.79 18.07
C LEU A 167 4.69 2.55 19.58
N ILE A 168 5.69 1.75 19.97
CA ILE A 168 6.01 1.51 21.39
C ILE A 168 6.39 2.82 22.10
N LYS A 169 7.32 3.59 21.52
CA LYS A 169 7.81 4.84 22.11
C LYS A 169 6.70 5.88 22.31
N ARG A 170 5.70 5.91 21.42
CA ARG A 170 4.55 6.83 21.52
C ARG A 170 3.36 6.24 22.29
N GLY A 171 3.48 5.05 22.86
CA GLY A 171 2.38 4.40 23.60
C GLY A 171 1.22 3.93 22.72
N MET A 172 1.42 3.81 21.40
CA MET A 172 0.43 3.36 20.42
C MET A 172 0.34 1.82 20.37
N THR A 173 0.21 1.19 21.54
CA THR A 173 0.23 -0.29 21.66
C THR A 173 -1.13 -0.92 21.46
N ASN A 174 -2.17 -0.12 21.23
CA ASN A 174 -3.55 -0.57 20.95
C ASN A 174 -3.85 -0.74 19.46
N LYS A 175 -2.84 -0.60 18.59
CA LYS A 175 -3.00 -0.69 17.12
C LYS A 175 -3.03 -2.15 16.66
N ASN A 176 -3.84 -2.43 15.64
CA ASN A 176 -3.81 -3.73 14.96
C ASN A 176 -2.69 -3.75 13.92
N ILE A 177 -1.81 -4.76 13.96
CA ILE A 177 -0.76 -4.94 12.95
C ILE A 177 -1.16 -6.07 12.00
N GLN A 178 -1.20 -5.77 10.71
CA GLN A 178 -1.34 -6.76 9.65
C GLN A 178 -0.08 -6.74 8.79
N CYS A 179 0.51 -7.90 8.50
CA CYS A 179 1.72 -7.99 7.70
C CYS A 179 1.58 -9.08 6.63
N THR A 180 2.01 -8.77 5.41
CA THR A 180 2.23 -9.78 4.37
C THR A 180 3.70 -10.17 4.38
N THR A 181 4.01 -11.44 4.63
CA THR A 181 5.38 -11.95 4.72
C THR A 181 5.50 -13.24 3.92
N ASN A 182 6.71 -13.53 3.43
CA ASN A 182 7.06 -14.81 2.83
C ASN A 182 7.38 -15.90 3.89
N GLY A 183 7.25 -15.58 5.18
CA GLY A 183 7.37 -16.52 6.30
C GLY A 183 8.81 -16.95 6.61
N SER A 184 9.82 -16.26 6.07
CA SER A 184 11.22 -16.58 6.36
C SER A 184 11.81 -15.91 7.59
N ALA A 185 11.04 -15.04 8.25
CA ALA A 185 11.44 -14.39 9.49
C ALA A 185 11.72 -15.43 10.58
N THR A 186 12.95 -15.47 11.08
CA THR A 186 13.37 -16.33 12.21
C THR A 186 14.12 -15.48 13.23
N PRO A 187 14.24 -15.94 14.49
CA PRO A 187 15.09 -15.28 15.48
C PRO A 187 16.55 -15.09 15.04
N TYR A 188 17.02 -15.87 14.05
CA TYR A 188 18.39 -15.81 13.55
C TYR A 188 18.69 -14.59 12.64
N GLN A 189 17.66 -13.89 12.16
CA GLN A 189 17.84 -12.75 11.24
C GLN A 189 18.03 -11.40 11.94
N TYR A 190 18.13 -11.40 13.28
CA TYR A 190 18.38 -10.22 14.12
C TYR A 190 19.57 -10.45 15.06
#